data_AF-A0A7Y3LHZ9-F1
#
_entry.id   AF-A0A7Y3LHZ9-F1
#
_cell.length_a   1.000
_cell.length_b   1.000
_cell.length_c   1.000
_cell.angle_alpha   90.00
_cell.angle_beta   90.00
_cell.angle_gamma   90.00
#
_symmetry.space_group_name_H-M   'P 1'
#
loop_
_entity.id
_entity.type
_entity.pdbx_description
1 polymer ?
#
loop_
_entity_poly.entity_id
_entity_poly.type
_entity_poly.pdbx_seq_one_letter_code
_entity_poly.pdbx_strand_id
1 'polypeptide(L)'
;MTRKSPYLLNLTPDQRSELEEMARRYTSPYCDVIRAKIVLMAAEGLRNDEIASRLDTHREIVSKWRKRFFEQGLDGLKDRPRVGRPEGSII
;
A
#
# COMPACT_ATOMS: atom_id res chain seq x y z
N MET A 1 11.65 -10.77 19.00
CA MET A 1 12.70 -10.06 18.22
C MET A 1 12.04 -9.03 17.32
N THR A 2 11.96 -7.78 17.79
CA THR A 2 11.14 -6.72 17.19
C THR A 2 11.88 -6.03 16.06
N ARG A 3 11.90 -6.63 14.87
CA ARG A 3 12.22 -5.87 13.66
C ARG A 3 10.97 -5.09 13.26
N LYS A 4 10.89 -3.83 13.69
CA LYS A 4 10.06 -2.83 13.01
C LYS A 4 10.64 -2.68 11.59
N SER A 5 9.79 -2.67 10.58
CA SER A 5 10.25 -2.44 9.21
C SER A 5 10.69 -0.97 9.09
N PRO A 6 11.89 -0.69 8.55
CA PRO A 6 12.45 0.67 8.50
C PRO A 6 11.72 1.60 7.50
N TYR A 7 10.80 1.06 6.70
CA TYR A 7 10.03 1.80 5.70
C TYR A 7 8.82 2.47 6.34
N LEU A 8 9.02 3.67 6.91
CA LEU A 8 7.92 4.55 7.30
C LEU A 8 7.27 5.11 6.04
N LEU A 9 6.00 4.76 5.81
CA LEU A 9 5.24 5.27 4.69
C LEU A 9 4.54 6.55 5.14
N ASN A 10 5.11 7.71 4.81
CA ASN A 10 4.50 8.99 5.12
C ASN A 10 3.46 9.31 4.04
N LEU A 11 2.22 8.83 4.23
CA LEU A 11 1.12 9.10 3.31
C LEU A 11 0.65 10.55 3.43
N THR A 12 0.49 11.22 2.29
CA THR A 12 -0.28 12.46 2.26
C THR A 12 -1.78 12.16 2.47
N PRO A 13 -2.59 13.12 2.94
CA PRO A 13 -4.03 12.93 3.07
C PRO A 13 -4.70 12.52 1.75
N ASP A 14 -4.21 13.05 0.63
CA ASP A 14 -4.64 12.68 -0.72
C ASP A 14 -4.34 11.21 -1.05
N GLN A 15 -3.10 10.76 -0.79
CA GLN A 15 -2.72 9.35 -0.97
C GLN A 15 -3.52 8.41 -0.07
N ARG A 16 -3.82 8.84 1.16
CA ARG A 16 -4.64 8.07 2.08
C ARG A 16 -6.06 7.93 1.53
N SER A 17 -6.67 9.02 1.06
CA SER A 17 -8.02 8.99 0.46
C SER A 17 -8.07 8.03 -0.73
N GLU A 18 -7.12 8.11 -1.65
CA GLU A 18 -7.03 7.19 -2.81
C GLU A 18 -6.94 5.72 -2.39
N LEU A 19 -6.16 5.41 -1.35
CA LEU A 19 -6.02 4.06 -0.82
C LEU A 19 -7.32 3.59 -0.13
N GLU A 20 -8.00 4.47 0.60
CA GLU A 20 -9.27 4.18 1.25
C GLU A 20 -10.37 3.93 0.20
N GLU A 21 -10.41 4.72 -0.87
CA GLU A 21 -11.32 4.51 -1.99
C GLU A 21 -11.03 3.19 -2.71
N MET A 22 -9.76 2.86 -2.95
CA MET A 22 -9.36 1.57 -3.52
C MET A 22 -9.75 0.40 -2.61
N ALA A 23 -9.58 0.54 -1.30
CA ALA A 23 -9.97 -0.48 -0.32
C ALA A 23 -11.51 -0.64 -0.21
N ARG A 24 -12.27 0.40 -0.59
CA ARG A 24 -13.74 0.42 -0.56
C ARG A 24 -14.36 -0.02 -1.89
N ARG A 25 -13.61 0.03 -2.99
CA ARG A 25 -14.08 -0.37 -4.33
C ARG A 25 -14.34 -1.87 -4.40
N TYR A 26 -15.62 -2.23 -4.39
CA TYR A 26 -16.10 -3.62 -4.42
C TYR A 26 -15.93 -4.33 -5.78
N THR A 27 -15.71 -3.57 -6.85
CA THR A 27 -15.50 -4.08 -8.21
C THR A 27 -14.04 -4.44 -8.51
N SER A 28 -13.12 -4.10 -7.61
CA SER A 28 -11.72 -4.46 -7.78
C SER A 28 -11.47 -5.91 -7.34
N PRO A 29 -10.54 -6.63 -8.00
CA PRO A 29 -10.08 -7.93 -7.53
C PRO A 29 -9.71 -7.85 -6.05
N TYR A 30 -10.06 -8.86 -5.27
CA TYR A 30 -9.74 -8.96 -3.84
C TYR A 30 -8.27 -8.58 -3.54
N CYS A 31 -7.36 -8.92 -4.46
CA CYS A 31 -5.95 -8.56 -4.41
C CYS A 31 -5.70 -7.04 -4.29
N ASP A 32 -6.40 -6.18 -5.03
CA ASP A 32 -6.19 -4.72 -4.99
C ASP A 32 -6.66 -4.10 -3.68
N VAL A 33 -7.77 -4.60 -3.14
CA VAL A 33 -8.26 -4.21 -1.81
C VAL A 33 -7.23 -4.59 -0.73
N ILE A 34 -6.67 -5.80 -0.80
CA ILE A 34 -5.63 -6.25 0.14
C ILE A 34 -4.36 -5.41 0.02
N ARG A 35 -3.93 -5.08 -1.21
CA ARG A 35 -2.76 -4.22 -1.47
C ARG A 35 -2.92 -2.84 -0.83
N ALA A 36 -4.08 -2.20 -1.01
CA ALA A 36 -4.36 -0.90 -0.41
C ALA A 36 -4.35 -0.96 1.13
N LYS A 37 -5.02 -1.97 1.70
CA LYS A 37 -5.06 -2.19 3.17
C LYS A 37 -3.66 -2.42 3.75
N ILE A 38 -2.81 -3.16 3.06
CA ILE A 38 -1.40 -3.38 3.47
C ILE A 38 -0.68 -2.04 3.65
N VAL A 39 -0.81 -1.13 2.69
CA VAL A 39 -0.12 0.16 2.69
C VAL A 39 -0.68 1.09 3.75
N LEU A 40 -2.01 1.15 3.91
CA LEU A 40 -2.66 1.91 4.98
C LEU A 40 -2.16 1.48 6.36
N MET A 41 -2.20 0.18 6.66
CA MET A 41 -1.73 -0.32 7.95
C MET A 41 -0.21 -0.15 8.12
N ALA A 42 0.57 -0.27 7.05
CA ALA A 42 2.02 -0.04 7.10
C ALA A 42 2.35 1.44 7.38
N ALA A 43 1.54 2.38 6.90
CA ALA A 43 1.65 3.82 7.16
C ALA A 43 1.27 4.18 8.60
N GLU A 44 0.32 3.44 9.20
CA GLU A 44 0.03 3.53 10.64
C GLU A 44 1.15 2.96 11.52
N GLY A 45 2.22 2.44 10.91
CA GLY A 45 3.39 1.92 11.62
C GLY A 45 3.25 0.48 12.10
N LEU A 46 2.23 -0.25 11.62
CA LEU A 46 2.07 -1.67 11.95
C LEU A 46 3.20 -2.51 11.35
N ARG A 47 3.46 -3.64 12.02
CA ARG A 47 4.47 -4.62 11.62
C ARG A 47 3.95 -5.50 10.48
N ASN A 48 4.85 -5.94 9.61
CA ASN A 48 4.45 -6.78 8.48
C ASN A 48 3.76 -8.10 8.93
N ASP A 49 4.20 -8.72 10.02
CA ASP A 49 3.57 -9.93 10.57
C ASP A 49 2.15 -9.65 11.10
N GLU A 50 1.95 -8.49 11.71
CA GLU A 50 0.64 -8.06 12.24
C GLU A 50 -0.35 -7.72 11.14
N ILE A 51 0.13 -7.09 10.08
CA ILE A 51 -0.67 -6.81 8.88
C ILE A 51 -1.04 -8.12 8.18
N ALA A 52 -0.06 -9.03 8.05
CA ALA A 52 -0.26 -10.36 7.48
C ALA A 52 -1.35 -11.14 8.20
N SER A 53 -1.30 -11.17 9.54
CA SER A 53 -2.33 -11.84 10.35
C SER A 53 -3.70 -11.19 10.27
N ARG A 54 -3.78 -9.85 10.15
CA ARG A 54 -5.06 -9.12 10.04
C ARG A 54 -5.74 -9.30 8.68
N LEU A 55 -4.95 -9.49 7.63
CA LEU A 55 -5.43 -9.58 6.25
C LEU A 55 -5.44 -11.02 5.72
N ASP A 56 -5.20 -12.01 6.59
CA ASP A 56 -5.08 -13.43 6.24
C ASP A 56 -4.13 -13.65 5.03
N THR A 57 -2.96 -13.01 5.08
CA THR A 57 -1.98 -13.04 3.99
C THR A 57 -0.58 -13.35 4.50
N HIS A 58 0.36 -13.60 3.60
CA HIS A 58 1.74 -13.88 3.96
C HIS A 58 2.55 -12.60 4.19
N ARG A 59 3.43 -12.60 5.20
CA ARG A 59 4.34 -11.48 5.49
C ARG A 59 5.18 -11.05 4.29
N GLU A 60 5.51 -11.97 3.40
CA GLU A 60 6.28 -11.72 2.18
C GLU A 60 5.50 -10.85 1.19
N ILE A 61 4.19 -11.09 1.07
CA ILE A 61 3.28 -10.26 0.26
C ILE A 61 3.24 -8.85 0.83
N VAL A 62 3.08 -8.72 2.16
CA VAL A 62 3.11 -7.42 2.85
C VAL A 62 4.43 -6.69 2.59
N SER A 63 5.56 -7.38 2.75
CA SER A 63 6.89 -6.80 2.53
C SER A 63 7.10 -6.36 1.08
N LYS A 64 6.62 -7.15 0.12
CA LYS A 64 6.70 -6.84 -1.31
C LYS A 64 5.93 -5.56 -1.64
N TRP A 65 4.69 -5.45 -1.19
CA TRP A 65 3.86 -4.26 -1.48
C TRP A 65 4.33 -3.02 -0.73
N ARG A 66 4.78 -3.17 0.52
CA ARG A 66 5.40 -2.07 1.28
C ARG A 66 6.64 -1.53 0.57
N LYS A 67 7.52 -2.41 0.08
CA LYS A 67 8.69 -2.02 -0.72
C LYS A 67 8.28 -1.35 -2.04
N ARG A 68 7.36 -1.96 -2.78
CA ARG A 68 6.90 -1.43 -4.08
C ARG A 68 6.24 -0.05 -3.94
N PHE A 69 5.46 0.17 -2.89
CA PHE A 69 4.88 1.47 -2.57
C PHE A 69 5.95 2.48 -2.13
N PHE A 70 6.94 2.07 -1.34
CA PHE A 70 8.05 2.96 -0.99
C PHE A 70 8.85 3.42 -2.22
N GLU A 71 9.06 2.53 -3.20
CA GLU A 71 9.82 2.84 -4.42
C GLU A 71 9.00 3.59 -5.48
N GLN A 72 7.70 3.30 -5.63
CA GLN A 72 6.87 3.77 -6.76
C GLN A 72 5.62 4.54 -6.33
N GLY A 73 5.30 4.60 -5.05
CA GLY A 73 4.08 5.22 -4.51
C GLY A 73 2.81 4.48 -4.95
N LEU A 74 1.71 5.23 -5.12
CA LEU A 74 0.42 4.71 -5.60
C LEU A 74 0.51 3.98 -6.94
N ASP A 75 1.43 4.38 -7.82
CA ASP A 75 1.66 3.70 -9.10
C ASP A 75 2.13 2.25 -8.92
N GLY A 76 2.87 2.00 -7.82
CA GLY A 76 3.31 0.68 -7.43
C GLY A 76 2.20 -0.24 -6.94
N LEU A 77 0.99 0.27 -6.69
CA LEU A 77 -0.17 -0.55 -6.25
C LEU A 77 -1.10 -0.90 -7.41
N LYS A 78 -1.10 -0.11 -8.49
CA LYS A 78 -1.93 -0.37 -9.67
C LYS A 78 -1.38 -1.56 -10.46
N ASP A 79 -2.27 -2.44 -10.90
CA ASP A 79 -1.96 -3.45 -11.92
C ASP A 79 -1.85 -2.71 -13.26
N ARG A 80 -0.65 -2.67 -13.86
CA ARG A 80 -0.41 -1.87 -15.07
C ARG A 80 -0.87 -2.63 -16.32
N PRO A 81 -1.80 -2.08 -17.13
CA PRO A 81 -1.52 -1.81 -18.53
C PRO A 81 -0.76 -0.47 -18.60
N ARG A 82 0.41 -0.47 -19.25
CA ARG A 82 1.26 0.73 -19.41
C ARG A 82 0.44 1.91 -19.96
N VAL A 83 0.32 3.02 -19.23
CA VAL A 83 0.18 4.38 -19.78
C VAL A 83 0.38 5.43 -18.68
N GLY A 84 1.32 6.35 -18.93
CA GLY A 84 1.32 7.75 -18.48
C GLY A 84 1.33 8.06 -16.97
N ARG A 85 2.52 8.41 -16.46
CA ARG A 85 2.68 9.47 -15.44
C ARG A 85 3.14 10.72 -16.21
N PRO A 86 2.76 11.99 -15.89
CA PRO A 86 2.67 12.53 -14.53
C PRO A 86 1.52 13.51 -14.23
N GLU A 87 1.09 13.54 -12.96
CA GLU A 87 0.68 14.81 -12.36
C GLU A 87 1.51 15.03 -11.11
N GLY A 88 2.37 16.04 -11.19
CA GLY A 88 3.13 16.57 -10.08
C GLY A 88 2.23 17.48 -9.26
N SER A 89 2.33 17.36 -7.95
CA SER A 89 2.14 18.50 -7.06
C SER A 89 3.51 18.86 -6.54
N ILE A 90 3.96 20.09 -6.83
CA ILE A 90 4.58 21.02 -5.88
C ILE A 90 4.87 22.34 -6.64
N ILE A 91 4.17 23.37 -6.16
CA ILE A 91 4.30 24.85 -6.26
C ILE A 91 4.27 25.55 -7.62
#